data_AF-A0A7X7AQN9-F1
#
_entry.id   AF-A0A7X7AQN9-F1
#
_cell.length_a   1.000
_cell.length_b   1.000
_cell.length_c   1.000
_cell.angle_alpha   90.00
_cell.angle_beta   90.00
_cell.angle_gamma   90.00
#
_symmetry.space_group_name_H-M   'P 1'
#
loop_
_entity.id
_entity.type
_entity.pdbx_description
1 polymer ?
#
loop_
_entity_poly.entity_id
_entity_poly.type
_entity_poly.pdbx_seq_one_letter_code
_entity_poly.pdbx_strand_id
1 'polypeptide(L)'
;LVERFSSEKEIIPGGSEEEAFELALAMAAVDIASQRHSGKLLEIYTSSGLAYLQTGKDLRSLEQIVLSGGALIHAGEPLKIAGAALYNKAVPTSLRPLRARVWRDSKYILSAMGVLAEKEADIALRIMKRELEDIGEISS
;
A
#
# COMPACT_ATOMS: atom_id res chain seq x y z
N LEU A 1 -19.57 1.32 17.99
CA LEU A 1 -18.28 0.80 17.48
C LEU A 1 -17.28 1.93 17.23
N VAL A 2 -17.57 2.86 16.31
CA VAL A 2 -16.69 4.00 15.96
C VAL A 2 -16.27 4.84 17.17
N GLU A 3 -17.21 5.19 18.07
CA GLU A 3 -16.88 5.97 19.28
C GLU A 3 -15.88 5.23 20.18
N ARG A 4 -15.98 3.90 20.26
CA ARG A 4 -15.10 3.05 21.09
C ARG A 4 -13.67 3.01 20.53
N PHE A 5 -13.54 2.78 19.22
CA PHE A 5 -12.25 2.83 18.52
C PHE A 5 -11.65 4.25 18.49
N SER A 6 -12.48 5.30 18.58
CA SER A 6 -12.00 6.68 18.67
C SER A 6 -11.51 7.05 20.06
N SER A 7 -12.02 6.41 21.13
CA SER A 7 -11.66 6.74 22.52
C SER A 7 -10.47 5.94 23.04
N GLU A 8 -10.28 4.70 22.58
CA GLU A 8 -9.23 3.79 23.07
C GLU A 8 -8.38 3.26 21.91
N LYS A 9 -7.07 3.51 21.95
CA LYS A 9 -6.13 3.17 20.85
C LYS A 9 -5.56 1.75 20.93
N GLU A 10 -5.78 1.03 22.03
CA GLU A 10 -5.22 -0.30 22.29
C GLU A 10 -6.27 -1.42 22.17
N ILE A 11 -7.43 -1.15 21.56
CA ILE A 11 -8.46 -2.17 21.35
C ILE A 11 -7.91 -3.23 20.39
N ILE A 12 -7.86 -4.47 20.85
CA ILE A 12 -7.63 -5.64 20.00
C ILE A 12 -9.02 -6.17 19.61
N PRO A 13 -9.32 -6.32 18.30
CA PRO A 13 -10.59 -6.88 17.85
C PRO A 13 -10.83 -8.25 18.46
N GLY A 14 -12.02 -8.43 19.07
CA GLY A 14 -12.41 -9.70 19.68
C GLY A 14 -13.51 -10.45 18.92
N GLY A 15 -14.12 -9.82 17.91
CA GLY A 15 -15.27 -10.37 17.18
C GLY A 15 -15.29 -9.98 15.71
N SER A 16 -16.08 -10.72 14.92
CA SER A 16 -16.11 -10.63 13.45
C SER A 16 -16.49 -9.24 12.91
N GLU A 17 -17.33 -8.49 13.63
CA GLU A 17 -17.69 -7.12 13.24
C GLU A 17 -16.51 -6.15 13.42
N GLU A 18 -15.73 -6.32 14.48
CA GLU A 18 -14.57 -5.49 14.80
C GLU A 18 -13.42 -5.77 13.82
N GLU A 19 -13.19 -7.04 13.49
CA GLU A 19 -12.23 -7.46 12.47
C GLU A 19 -12.59 -6.92 11.08
N ALA A 20 -13.88 -6.97 10.71
CA ALA A 20 -14.35 -6.41 9.45
C ALA A 20 -14.20 -4.88 9.40
N PHE A 21 -14.42 -4.20 10.53
CA PHE A 21 -14.21 -2.76 10.64
C PHE A 21 -12.72 -2.39 10.52
N GLU A 22 -11.81 -3.09 11.20
CA GLU A 22 -10.37 -2.85 11.05
C GLU A 22 -9.87 -3.09 9.63
N LEU A 23 -10.34 -4.16 8.99
CA LEU A 23 -10.04 -4.46 7.60
C LEU A 23 -10.48 -3.31 6.69
N ALA A 24 -11.73 -2.85 6.84
CA ALA A 24 -12.25 -1.74 6.05
C ALA A 24 -11.46 -0.44 6.28
N LEU A 25 -11.08 -0.17 7.53
CA LEU A 25 -10.28 1.00 7.90
C LEU A 25 -8.87 0.94 7.28
N ALA A 26 -8.21 -0.22 7.36
CA ALA A 26 -6.90 -0.43 6.76
C ALA A 26 -6.94 -0.29 5.23
N MET A 27 -7.95 -0.86 4.58
CA MET A 27 -8.18 -0.70 3.14
C MET A 27 -8.39 0.77 2.75
N ALA A 28 -9.20 1.51 3.50
CA ALA A 28 -9.42 2.94 3.25
C ALA A 28 -8.13 3.76 3.43
N ALA A 29 -7.35 3.48 4.48
CA ALA A 29 -6.07 4.14 4.70
C ALA A 29 -5.08 3.88 3.56
N VAL A 30 -4.99 2.64 3.08
CA VAL A 30 -4.12 2.27 1.95
C VAL A 30 -4.59 2.90 0.64
N ASP A 31 -5.89 2.91 0.35
CA ASP A 31 -6.44 3.58 -0.85
C ASP A 31 -6.10 5.08 -0.85
N ILE A 32 -6.35 5.78 0.26
CA ILE A 32 -6.02 7.21 0.41
C ILE A 32 -4.50 7.43 0.25
N ALA A 33 -3.69 6.60 0.90
CA ALA A 33 -2.24 6.72 0.82
C ALA A 33 -1.73 6.50 -0.61
N SER A 34 -2.25 5.49 -1.31
CA SER A 34 -1.88 5.20 -2.70
C SER A 34 -2.27 6.35 -3.63
N GLN A 35 -3.49 6.88 -3.50
CA GLN A 35 -3.94 8.04 -4.26
C GLN A 35 -3.05 9.28 -4.05
N ARG A 36 -2.59 9.52 -2.81
CA ARG A 36 -1.72 10.66 -2.46
C ARG A 36 -0.32 10.54 -3.06
N HIS A 37 0.21 9.34 -3.20
CA HIS A 37 1.56 9.10 -3.73
C HIS A 37 1.58 8.82 -5.25
N SER A 38 0.45 8.38 -5.81
CA SER A 38 0.27 8.25 -7.26
C SER A 38 0.03 9.61 -7.90
N GLY A 39 0.57 9.78 -9.09
CA GLY A 39 0.23 10.86 -10.00
C GLY A 39 -1.18 10.74 -10.57
N LYS A 40 -1.58 11.74 -11.34
CA LYS A 40 -2.88 11.78 -12.03
C LYS A 40 -2.72 12.30 -13.45
N LEU A 41 -3.60 11.85 -14.34
CA LEU A 41 -3.82 12.44 -15.66
C LEU A 41 -4.83 13.58 -15.55
N LEU A 42 -4.43 14.76 -15.98
CA LEU A 42 -5.28 15.94 -16.11
C LEU A 42 -5.70 16.12 -17.56
N GLU A 43 -6.97 16.38 -17.79
CA GLU A 43 -7.47 16.79 -19.09
C GLU A 43 -7.16 18.27 -19.31
N ILE A 44 -6.45 18.57 -20.40
CA ILE A 44 -6.15 19.93 -20.82
C ILE A 44 -6.65 20.17 -22.24
N TYR A 45 -7.21 21.35 -22.48
CA TYR A 45 -7.68 21.74 -23.80
C TYR A 45 -6.64 22.62 -24.47
N THR A 46 -6.15 22.15 -25.62
CA THR A 46 -5.18 22.87 -26.46
C THR A 46 -5.87 23.37 -27.73
N SER A 47 -5.18 24.23 -28.50
CA SER A 47 -5.63 24.63 -29.83
C SER A 47 -5.81 23.45 -30.79
N SER A 48 -5.17 22.31 -30.51
CA SER A 48 -5.27 21.06 -31.28
C SER A 48 -6.31 20.07 -30.71
N GLY A 49 -7.04 20.43 -29.65
CA GLY A 49 -8.04 19.58 -29.00
C GLY A 49 -7.65 19.08 -27.60
N LEU A 50 -8.34 18.04 -27.13
CA LEU A 50 -8.12 17.41 -25.82
C LEU A 50 -6.75 16.73 -25.77
N ALA A 51 -5.97 17.06 -24.75
CA ALA A 51 -4.73 16.38 -24.42
C ALA A 51 -4.73 15.98 -22.93
N TYR A 52 -3.89 15.01 -22.57
CA TYR A 52 -3.71 14.57 -21.20
C TYR A 52 -2.33 14.99 -20.69
N LEU A 53 -2.31 15.63 -19.52
CA LEU A 53 -1.09 16.00 -18.82
C LEU A 53 -0.93 15.13 -17.58
N GLN A 54 0.18 14.41 -17.48
CA GLN A 54 0.53 13.73 -16.24
C GLN A 54 1.06 14.74 -15.21
N THR A 55 0.55 14.61 -13.98
CA THR A 55 1.09 15.27 -12.79
C THR A 55 1.49 14.22 -11.76
N GLY A 56 2.60 14.42 -11.06
CA GLY A 56 3.12 13.44 -10.10
C GLY A 56 3.72 12.18 -10.75
N LYS A 57 3.89 11.13 -9.94
CA LYS A 57 4.59 9.88 -10.33
C LYS A 57 3.65 8.89 -11.01
N ASP A 58 4.07 8.31 -12.12
CA ASP A 58 3.36 7.16 -12.67
C ASP A 58 3.80 5.89 -11.91
N LEU A 59 2.90 5.31 -11.11
CA LEU A 59 3.17 4.09 -10.36
C LEU A 59 2.60 2.85 -11.04
N ARG A 60 2.03 2.96 -12.25
CA ARG A 60 1.42 1.81 -12.95
C ARG A 60 2.41 0.68 -13.24
N SER A 61 3.70 1.00 -13.40
CA SER A 61 4.79 0.06 -13.62
C SER A 61 5.42 -0.48 -12.33
N LEU A 62 4.98 -0.02 -11.16
CA LEU A 62 5.50 -0.47 -9.87
C LEU A 62 4.81 -1.78 -9.50
N GLU A 63 5.58 -2.87 -9.46
CA GLU A 63 5.04 -4.23 -9.33
C GLU A 63 5.29 -4.86 -7.95
N GLN A 64 5.76 -4.08 -6.97
CA GLN A 64 6.18 -4.59 -5.67
C GLN A 64 5.53 -3.76 -4.56
N ILE A 65 4.76 -4.40 -3.69
CA ILE A 65 4.22 -3.78 -2.47
C ILE A 65 4.83 -4.48 -1.27
N VAL A 66 5.38 -3.74 -0.33
CA VAL A 66 5.85 -4.30 0.95
C VAL A 66 4.96 -3.80 2.07
N LEU A 67 4.30 -4.73 2.75
CA LEU A 67 3.51 -4.48 3.96
C LEU A 67 4.44 -4.55 5.16
N SER A 68 4.51 -3.46 5.92
CA SER A 68 5.26 -3.39 7.16
C SER A 68 4.45 -2.64 8.21
N GLY A 69 4.54 -3.09 9.46
CA GLY A 69 3.92 -2.46 10.61
C GLY A 69 2.44 -2.78 10.90
N GLY A 70 2.10 -2.67 12.19
CA GLY A 70 0.74 -2.55 12.73
C GLY A 70 -0.28 -3.54 12.15
N ALA A 71 -1.47 -3.01 11.82
CA ALA A 71 -2.58 -3.78 11.27
C ALA A 71 -2.28 -4.47 9.92
N LEU A 72 -1.22 -4.07 9.20
CA LEU A 72 -0.92 -4.64 7.88
C LEU A 72 -0.26 -6.02 7.97
N ILE A 73 0.63 -6.22 8.94
CA ILE A 73 1.35 -7.49 9.10
C ILE A 73 0.55 -8.54 9.90
N HIS A 74 -0.40 -8.09 10.73
CA HIS A 74 -1.22 -8.92 11.60
C HIS A 74 -2.65 -9.11 11.08
N ALA A 75 -3.01 -8.49 9.95
CA ALA A 75 -4.33 -8.68 9.34
C ALA A 75 -4.59 -10.15 8.98
N GLY A 76 -5.83 -10.60 9.18
CA GLY A 76 -6.30 -11.88 8.66
C GLY A 76 -6.32 -11.93 7.14
N GLU A 77 -6.49 -10.78 6.47
CA GLU A 77 -6.61 -10.69 5.00
C GLU A 77 -5.67 -9.63 4.39
N PRO A 78 -4.33 -9.79 4.50
CA PRO A 78 -3.36 -8.76 4.10
C PRO A 78 -3.39 -8.45 2.61
N LEU A 79 -3.72 -9.43 1.76
CA LEU A 79 -3.85 -9.23 0.31
C LEU A 79 -5.03 -8.33 -0.06
N LYS A 80 -6.14 -8.36 0.69
CA LYS A 80 -7.28 -7.45 0.46
C LYS A 80 -6.88 -6.00 0.78
N ILE A 81 -6.11 -5.80 1.85
CA ILE A 81 -5.58 -4.50 2.21
C ILE A 81 -4.61 -3.99 1.13
N ALA A 82 -3.66 -4.81 0.69
CA ALA A 82 -2.74 -4.46 -0.39
C ALA A 82 -3.48 -4.14 -1.71
N GLY A 83 -4.56 -4.86 -2.01
CA GLY A 83 -5.44 -4.63 -3.16
C GLY A 83 -6.00 -3.21 -3.24
N ALA A 84 -6.27 -2.58 -2.09
CA ALA A 84 -6.75 -1.20 -2.03
C ALA A 84 -5.73 -0.18 -2.58
N ALA A 85 -4.45 -0.55 -2.68
CA ALA A 85 -3.42 0.30 -3.26
C ALA A 85 -3.47 0.34 -4.79
N LEU A 86 -4.10 -0.64 -5.44
CA LEU A 86 -4.11 -0.77 -6.89
C LEU A 86 -5.03 0.25 -7.56
N TYR A 87 -4.91 0.34 -8.87
CA TYR A 87 -5.79 1.13 -9.74
C TYR A 87 -7.26 0.79 -9.50
N ASN A 88 -8.10 1.82 -9.50
CA ASN A 88 -9.54 1.69 -9.38
C ASN A 88 -10.21 2.37 -10.57
N LYS A 89 -11.07 1.62 -11.29
CA LYS A 89 -11.85 2.12 -12.43
C LYS A 89 -12.76 3.29 -12.07
N ALA A 90 -13.16 3.43 -10.81
CA ALA A 90 -13.92 4.57 -10.31
C ALA A 90 -13.10 5.89 -10.31
N VAL A 91 -11.77 5.80 -10.37
CA VAL A 91 -10.86 6.96 -10.44
C VAL A 91 -9.89 6.77 -11.60
N PRO A 92 -10.36 6.82 -12.86
CA PRO A 92 -9.60 6.38 -14.02
C PRO A 92 -8.38 7.24 -14.34
N THR A 93 -8.35 8.47 -13.82
CA THR A 93 -7.22 9.40 -13.94
C THR A 93 -6.07 9.11 -12.99
N SER A 94 -6.24 8.21 -12.01
CA SER A 94 -5.22 7.88 -11.01
C SER A 94 -4.16 6.94 -11.58
N LEU A 95 -2.88 7.29 -11.43
CA LEU A 95 -1.73 6.52 -11.92
C LEU A 95 -1.21 5.55 -10.87
N ARG A 96 -2.12 4.78 -10.26
CA ARG A 96 -1.81 3.74 -9.26
C ARG A 96 -1.27 2.46 -9.89
N PRO A 97 -0.58 1.60 -9.11
CA PRO A 97 -0.14 0.29 -9.58
C PRO A 97 -1.27 -0.54 -10.19
N LEU A 98 -0.99 -1.22 -11.30
CA LEU A 98 -1.97 -2.09 -11.96
C LEU A 98 -1.94 -3.52 -11.39
N ARG A 99 -0.77 -3.95 -10.96
CA ARG A 99 -0.52 -5.25 -10.36
C ARG A 99 0.63 -5.13 -9.37
N ALA A 100 0.67 -6.02 -8.40
CA ALA A 100 1.82 -6.11 -7.52
C ALA A 100 2.00 -7.52 -6.98
N ARG A 101 3.26 -7.93 -6.81
CA ARG A 101 3.65 -8.97 -5.87
C ARG A 101 3.78 -8.33 -4.49
N VAL A 102 3.16 -8.96 -3.51
CA VAL A 102 3.05 -8.43 -2.16
C VAL A 102 4.02 -9.17 -1.25
N TRP A 103 4.80 -8.41 -0.49
CA TRP A 103 5.77 -8.89 0.49
C TRP A 103 5.33 -8.47 1.88
N ARG A 104 5.60 -9.31 2.88
CA ARG A 104 5.33 -9.02 4.29
C ARG A 104 6.65 -8.91 5.05
N ASP A 105 6.84 -7.78 5.72
CA ASP A 105 7.92 -7.55 6.68
C ASP A 105 7.46 -7.96 8.08
N SER A 106 7.36 -9.27 8.32
CA SER A 106 6.88 -9.84 9.59
C SER A 106 7.83 -9.55 10.77
N LYS A 107 9.10 -9.28 10.47
CA LYS A 107 10.18 -9.09 11.46
C LYS A 107 10.58 -7.63 11.64
N TYR A 108 9.86 -6.68 11.04
CA TYR A 108 10.15 -5.24 11.12
C TYR A 108 11.59 -4.90 10.70
N ILE A 109 12.16 -5.65 9.77
CA ILE A 109 13.57 -5.52 9.42
C ILE A 109 13.85 -4.30 8.55
N LEU A 110 12.84 -3.76 7.84
CA LEU A 110 13.06 -2.68 6.87
C LEU A 110 13.70 -1.42 7.50
N SER A 111 13.30 -1.05 8.71
CA SER A 111 13.86 0.11 9.41
C SER A 111 15.35 -0.07 9.72
N ALA A 112 15.72 -1.24 10.26
CA ALA A 112 17.10 -1.60 10.56
C ALA A 112 17.94 -1.73 9.27
N MET A 113 17.36 -2.30 8.21
CA MET A 113 18.03 -2.44 6.92
C MET A 113 18.26 -1.09 6.23
N GLY A 114 17.37 -0.12 6.43
CA GLY A 114 17.58 1.26 5.98
C GLY A 114 18.85 1.87 6.56
N VAL A 115 19.07 1.71 7.87
CA VAL A 115 20.29 2.18 8.55
C VAL A 115 21.53 1.41 8.09
N LEU A 116 21.43 0.08 7.96
CA LEU A 116 22.55 -0.74 7.49
C LEU A 116 22.96 -0.39 6.05
N ALA A 117 21.99 -0.07 5.19
CA ALA A 117 22.23 0.23 3.80
C ALA A 117 23.07 1.50 3.57
N GLU A 118 23.14 2.41 4.56
CA GLU A 118 24.01 3.59 4.49
C GLU A 118 25.52 3.22 4.46
N LYS A 119 25.87 2.05 5.00
CA LYS A 119 27.27 1.57 5.06
C LYS A 119 27.49 0.32 4.21
N GLU A 120 26.53 -0.60 4.21
CA GLU A 120 26.66 -1.96 3.67
C GLU A 120 25.40 -2.35 2.87
N ALA A 121 25.15 -1.63 1.76
CA ALA A 121 23.94 -1.78 0.95
C ALA A 121 23.70 -3.21 0.43
N ASP A 122 24.75 -3.90 -0.03
CA ASP A 122 24.63 -5.27 -0.56
C ASP A 122 24.25 -6.28 0.52
N ILE A 123 24.77 -6.10 1.74
CA ILE A 123 24.44 -6.95 2.89
C ILE A 123 23.00 -6.69 3.31
N ALA A 124 22.59 -5.43 3.41
CA ALA A 124 21.21 -5.06 3.72
C ALA A 124 20.22 -5.66 2.72
N LEU A 125 20.51 -5.55 1.42
CA LEU A 125 19.67 -6.13 0.36
C LEU A 125 19.58 -7.65 0.46
N ARG A 126 20.70 -8.34 0.73
CA ARG A 126 20.71 -9.80 0.89
C ARG A 126 19.87 -10.24 2.08
N ILE A 127 19.92 -9.50 3.19
CA ILE A 127 19.08 -9.78 4.36
C ILE A 127 17.61 -9.54 4.01
N MET A 128 17.26 -8.38 3.43
CA MET A 128 15.87 -8.09 3.02
C MET A 128 15.29 -9.17 2.11
N LYS A 129 16.03 -9.61 1.08
CA LYS A 129 15.58 -10.68 0.18
C LYS A 129 15.36 -12.03 0.85
N ARG A 130 16.04 -12.29 1.98
CA ARG A 130 15.91 -13.55 2.74
C ARG A 130 14.76 -13.51 3.73
N GLU A 131 14.51 -12.35 4.33
CA GLU A 131 13.58 -12.22 5.45
C GLU A 131 12.19 -11.73 5.03
N LEU A 132 12.06 -10.98 3.93
CA LEU A 132 10.75 -10.59 3.41
C LEU A 132 10.00 -11.80 2.87
N GLU A 133 8.77 -11.98 3.34
CA GLU A 133 7.92 -13.11 2.97
C GLU A 133 7.07 -12.74 1.77
N ASP A 134 7.17 -13.52 0.69
CA ASP A 134 6.25 -13.41 -0.45
C ASP A 134 4.89 -13.97 -0.06
N ILE A 135 3.85 -13.14 -0.10
CA ILE A 135 2.48 -13.52 0.27
C ILE A 135 1.53 -13.64 -0.92
N GLY A 136 1.99 -13.38 -2.15
CA GLY A 136 1.23 -13.59 -3.38
C GLY A 136 1.14 -12.38 -4.32
N GLU A 137 0.41 -12.55 -5.41
CA GLU A 137 0.18 -11.52 -6.43
C GLU A 137 -1.26 -11.00 -6.42
N ILE A 138 -1.42 -9.71 -6.75
CA ILE A 138 -2.69 -9.00 -6.88
C ILE A 138 -2.73 -8.19 -8.18
N SER A 139 -3.91 -8.00 -8.75
CA SER A 139 -4.15 -7.21 -9.97
C SER A 139 -5.48 -6.44 -9.88
N SER A 140 -5.54 -5.26 -10.52
CA SER A 140 -6.74 -4.39 -10.57
C SER A 140 -7.82 -4.81 -11.57
#